data_AF-A0AA39DA87-F1
#
_entry.id   AF-A0AA39DA87-F1
#
_cell.length_a   1.000
_cell.length_b   1.000
_cell.length_c   1.000
_cell.angle_alpha   90.00
_cell.angle_beta   90.00
_cell.angle_gamma   90.00
#
_symmetry.space_group_name_H-M   'P 1'
#
loop_
_entity.id
_entity.type
_entity.pdbx_description
1 polymer ?
#
loop_
_entity_poly.entity_id
_entity_poly.type
_entity_poly.pdbx_seq_one_letter_code
_entity_poly.pdbx_strand_id
1 'polypeptide(L)'
;MAILATLYYLEKAAPNQNPPRCITFGSPLVGDRIFGHAVRREKWSDHFIHFVMRFDVIPRIMLGPASTEHQQILNFFNPRSQFYREPLDPPLGFYLNVMRSASSVAIYDACNLMGCTNPLLENLRNFTELSPYRPFGTYIFCTGNGKLVVLKNPDAVLQILFYCAQLSQEEAAEIAQRSLHEHLAYENELQESLGMQNVVYLDSLEDLPLSSNGGPATVNIAFNDLGLSPQARLCLRAAGGSENRRLRNQVKIDDNKQKIKDELRKLKDYQEKAETRKLGYYDAFKHQEEKADFDANVSRLVLAGIWDEIIEMLRRDVLPDEFENRKELIELATIYRRRVEPLDIANYYRHLKNEDTGTYVTRGRPKRYRYIQRWLEHAENKPSGSRSESCFWAEVEELCIQTSGNGSLQDTKQKIQQLQKNVIEWIHEGSLGKDVLLEDSTFVKWWKTLPFEYKSEPESSRIANLIHG
;
A
#
# COMPACT_ATOMS: atom_id res chain seq x y z
N MET A 1 17.86 -9.19 -11.85
CA MET A 1 17.05 -9.93 -12.84
C MET A 1 16.15 -10.98 -12.23
N ALA A 2 16.66 -11.94 -11.43
CA ALA A 2 15.83 -13.00 -10.82
C ALA A 2 14.62 -12.48 -10.02
N ILE A 3 14.81 -11.40 -9.25
CA ILE A 3 13.74 -10.69 -8.51
C ILE A 3 12.61 -10.27 -9.44
N LEU A 4 12.93 -9.51 -10.50
CA LEU A 4 11.94 -8.98 -11.44
C LEU A 4 11.26 -10.10 -12.24
N ALA A 5 12.01 -11.14 -12.63
CA ALA A 5 11.45 -12.31 -13.31
C ALA A 5 10.45 -13.06 -12.43
N THR A 6 10.73 -13.16 -11.12
CA THR A 6 9.81 -13.79 -10.15
C THR A 6 8.53 -12.98 -9.99
N LEU A 7 8.63 -11.65 -9.90
CA LEU A 7 7.45 -10.77 -9.83
C LEU A 7 6.60 -10.83 -11.09
N TYR A 8 7.24 -10.79 -12.26
CA TYR A 8 6.54 -10.99 -13.53
C TYR A 8 5.77 -12.32 -13.56
N TYR A 9 6.32 -13.38 -12.99
CA TYR A 9 5.63 -14.66 -12.88
C TYR A 9 4.47 -14.61 -11.87
N LEU A 10 4.67 -13.98 -10.71
CA LEU A 10 3.63 -13.82 -9.68
C LEU A 10 2.45 -12.97 -10.16
N GLU A 11 2.70 -11.92 -10.96
CA GLU A 11 1.64 -11.10 -11.55
C GLU A 11 0.82 -11.83 -12.62
N LYS A 12 1.47 -12.70 -13.40
CA LYS A 12 0.81 -13.42 -14.52
C LYS A 12 0.10 -14.70 -14.12
N ALA A 13 0.44 -15.27 -12.98
CA ALA A 13 -0.07 -16.57 -12.58
C ALA A 13 -1.51 -16.46 -12.04
N ALA A 14 -2.45 -17.21 -12.63
CA ALA A 14 -3.59 -17.73 -11.88
C ALA A 14 -3.05 -18.53 -10.67
N PRO A 15 -3.78 -18.67 -9.54
CA PRO A 15 -3.26 -19.30 -8.32
C PRO A 15 -2.54 -20.61 -8.63
N ASN A 16 -1.21 -20.53 -8.66
CA ASN A 16 -0.36 -21.55 -9.25
C ASN A 16 -0.21 -22.67 -8.23
N GLN A 17 -0.32 -23.92 -8.67
CA GLN A 17 -0.13 -25.07 -7.78
C GLN A 17 1.30 -25.14 -7.21
N ASN A 18 2.28 -24.53 -7.90
CA ASN A 18 3.67 -24.42 -7.46
C ASN A 18 4.16 -22.95 -7.52
N PRO A 19 4.16 -22.23 -6.39
CA PRO A 19 4.68 -20.86 -6.34
C PRO A 19 6.18 -20.79 -6.66
N PRO A 20 6.67 -19.75 -7.38
CA PRO A 20 8.10 -19.60 -7.67
C PRO A 20 8.89 -19.30 -6.39
N ARG A 21 10.18 -19.64 -6.38
CA ARG A 21 11.14 -19.18 -5.35
C ARG A 21 12.25 -18.40 -6.02
N CYS A 22 12.53 -17.22 -5.48
CA CYS A 22 13.64 -16.37 -5.86
C CYS A 22 14.72 -16.47 -4.79
N ILE A 23 15.88 -17.00 -5.16
CA ILE A 23 17.05 -17.05 -4.30
C ILE A 23 18.13 -16.18 -4.94
N THR A 24 18.68 -15.24 -4.19
CA THR A 24 19.74 -14.35 -4.68
C THR A 24 20.92 -14.33 -3.73
N PHE A 25 22.13 -14.17 -4.27
CA PHE A 25 23.38 -14.07 -3.52
C PHE A 25 24.00 -12.70 -3.83
N GLY A 26 24.21 -11.87 -2.80
CA GLY A 26 24.84 -10.55 -2.95
C GLY A 26 24.11 -9.58 -3.88
N SER A 27 22.82 -9.79 -4.14
CA SER A 27 22.07 -8.94 -5.09
C SER A 27 21.99 -7.50 -4.59
N PRO A 28 22.20 -6.50 -5.47
CA PRO A 28 21.80 -5.13 -5.20
C PRO A 28 20.30 -5.04 -4.87
N LEU A 29 19.91 -4.00 -4.14
CA LEU A 29 18.51 -3.65 -3.93
C LEU A 29 17.84 -3.29 -5.28
N VAL A 30 16.55 -3.59 -5.41
CA VAL A 30 15.82 -3.47 -6.69
C VAL A 30 14.64 -2.51 -6.63
N GLY A 31 13.89 -2.51 -5.52
CA GLY A 31 12.66 -1.76 -5.37
C GLY A 31 12.75 -0.70 -4.28
N ASP A 32 11.81 0.23 -4.30
CA ASP A 32 11.63 1.22 -3.25
C ASP A 32 10.69 0.71 -2.14
N ARG A 33 10.23 1.61 -1.25
CA ARG A 33 9.24 1.27 -0.21
C ARG A 33 7.92 0.78 -0.78
N ILE A 34 7.44 1.36 -1.88
CA ILE A 34 6.16 1.00 -2.50
C ILE A 34 6.24 -0.42 -3.06
N PHE A 35 7.35 -0.74 -3.73
CA PHE A 35 7.63 -2.08 -4.22
C PHE A 35 7.61 -3.11 -3.08
N GLY A 36 8.35 -2.85 -2.01
CA GLY A 36 8.37 -3.75 -0.85
C GLY A 36 7.00 -3.90 -0.17
N HIS A 37 6.26 -2.79 -0.05
CA HIS A 37 4.89 -2.77 0.48
C HIS A 37 3.96 -3.65 -0.39
N ALA A 38 3.98 -3.49 -1.71
CA ALA A 38 3.14 -4.28 -2.62
C ALA A 38 3.43 -5.78 -2.50
N VAL A 39 4.72 -6.18 -2.46
CA VAL A 39 5.10 -7.59 -2.27
C VAL A 39 4.57 -8.14 -0.94
N ARG A 40 4.56 -7.35 0.14
CA ARG A 40 4.00 -7.78 1.44
C ARG A 40 2.47 -7.81 1.43
N ARG A 41 1.81 -6.81 0.84
CA ARG A 41 0.34 -6.75 0.69
C ARG A 41 -0.22 -7.99 -0.03
N GLU A 42 0.48 -8.47 -1.06
CA GLU A 42 0.10 -9.68 -1.82
C GLU A 42 0.58 -11.00 -1.17
N LYS A 43 1.23 -10.94 0.00
CA LYS A 43 1.84 -12.09 0.69
C LYS A 43 2.90 -12.82 -0.13
N TRP A 44 3.62 -12.07 -0.98
CA TRP A 44 4.65 -12.60 -1.86
C TRP A 44 6.05 -12.58 -1.23
N SER A 45 6.24 -11.98 -0.04
CA SER A 45 7.58 -11.83 0.56
C SER A 45 8.29 -13.15 0.84
N ASP A 46 7.56 -14.21 1.18
CA ASP A 46 8.15 -15.53 1.44
C ASP A 46 8.76 -16.18 0.19
N HIS A 47 8.44 -15.67 -1.01
CA HIS A 47 9.02 -16.16 -2.25
C HIS A 47 10.44 -15.65 -2.49
N PHE A 48 10.89 -14.64 -1.75
CA PHE A 48 12.18 -13.99 -1.96
C PHE A 48 13.12 -14.24 -0.79
N ILE A 49 14.28 -14.83 -1.10
CA ILE A 49 15.34 -15.16 -0.13
C ILE A 49 16.65 -14.56 -0.63
N HIS A 50 17.24 -13.68 0.18
CA HIS A 50 18.43 -12.91 -0.16
C HIS A 50 19.58 -13.28 0.79
N PHE A 51 20.60 -13.96 0.28
CA PHE A 51 21.84 -14.21 1.01
C PHE A 51 22.77 -13.01 0.86
N VAL A 52 23.31 -12.56 1.99
CA VAL A 52 24.18 -11.39 2.08
C VAL A 52 25.36 -11.70 2.99
N MET A 53 26.59 -11.60 2.48
CA MET A 53 27.76 -11.60 3.35
C MET A 53 27.89 -10.29 4.12
N ARG A 54 28.56 -10.39 5.27
CA ARG A 54 28.75 -9.27 6.19
C ARG A 54 29.36 -8.04 5.52
N PHE A 55 30.45 -8.16 4.76
CA PHE A 55 31.15 -7.02 4.16
C PHE A 55 31.03 -6.92 2.63
N ASP A 56 30.25 -7.80 1.98
CA ASP A 56 29.92 -7.68 0.55
C ASP A 56 29.31 -6.31 0.26
N VAL A 57 30.00 -5.48 -0.50
CA VAL A 57 29.58 -4.10 -0.75
C VAL A 57 28.37 -4.03 -1.72
N ILE A 58 28.14 -5.04 -2.55
CA ILE A 58 27.19 -5.02 -3.67
C ILE A 58 25.73 -4.82 -3.24
N PRO A 59 25.21 -5.48 -2.19
CA PRO A 59 23.87 -5.19 -1.66
C PRO A 59 23.67 -3.76 -1.15
N ARG A 60 24.75 -3.00 -0.92
CA ARG A 60 24.71 -1.64 -0.35
C ARG A 60 24.87 -0.53 -1.39
N ILE A 61 25.33 -0.83 -2.61
CA ILE A 61 25.68 0.17 -3.63
C ILE A 61 24.48 1.05 -4.03
N MET A 62 23.28 0.47 -4.05
CA MET A 62 22.06 1.17 -4.41
C MET A 62 21.58 2.11 -3.31
N LEU A 63 22.19 2.12 -2.11
CA LEU A 63 21.85 3.08 -1.07
C LEU A 63 22.53 4.44 -1.28
N GLY A 64 23.42 4.56 -2.27
CA GLY A 64 24.00 5.82 -2.73
C GLY A 64 23.53 6.25 -4.12
N PRO A 65 23.85 7.49 -4.52
CA PRO A 65 23.58 7.95 -5.87
C PRO A 65 24.36 7.14 -6.91
N ALA A 66 23.86 7.12 -8.14
CA ALA A 66 24.64 6.62 -9.28
C ALA A 66 25.89 7.50 -9.45
N SER A 67 27.06 6.87 -9.44
CA SER A 67 28.33 7.58 -9.28
C SER A 67 29.47 6.79 -9.94
N THR A 68 30.67 7.34 -9.94
CA THR A 68 31.89 6.71 -10.47
C THR A 68 32.19 5.33 -9.88
N GLU A 69 31.76 5.10 -8.64
CA GLU A 69 31.82 3.84 -7.90
C GLU A 69 31.12 2.71 -8.67
N HIS A 70 30.00 2.98 -9.34
CA HIS A 70 29.30 1.98 -10.15
C HIS A 70 30.13 1.53 -11.36
N GLN A 71 30.84 2.45 -12.01
CA GLN A 71 31.72 2.11 -13.13
C GLN A 71 32.92 1.28 -12.66
N GLN A 72 33.48 1.59 -11.48
CA GLN A 72 34.55 0.81 -10.88
C GLN A 72 34.11 -0.64 -10.59
N ILE A 73 32.91 -0.83 -10.05
CA ILE A 73 32.30 -2.15 -9.84
C ILE A 73 32.15 -2.90 -11.17
N LEU A 74 31.60 -2.26 -12.20
CA LEU A 74 31.43 -2.87 -13.52
C LEU A 74 32.78 -3.29 -14.12
N ASN A 75 33.80 -2.45 -13.98
CA ASN A 75 35.15 -2.73 -14.44
C ASN A 75 35.80 -3.90 -13.68
N PHE A 76 35.55 -4.03 -12.38
CA PHE A 76 36.06 -5.12 -11.54
C PHE A 76 35.50 -6.48 -11.98
N PHE A 77 34.19 -6.55 -12.28
CA PHE A 77 33.52 -7.81 -12.64
C PHE A 77 33.55 -8.15 -14.13
N ASN A 78 33.93 -7.23 -15.01
CA ASN A 78 33.95 -7.44 -16.46
C ASN A 78 35.25 -8.11 -16.92
N PRO A 79 35.23 -9.36 -17.44
CA PRO A 79 36.44 -10.04 -17.92
C PRO A 79 37.13 -9.34 -19.11
N ARG A 80 36.44 -8.42 -19.78
CA ARG A 80 36.99 -7.61 -20.89
C ARG A 80 37.61 -6.29 -20.42
N SER A 81 37.49 -5.97 -19.13
CA SER A 81 38.08 -4.77 -18.54
C SER A 81 39.56 -4.99 -18.24
N GLN A 82 40.38 -3.96 -18.45
CA GLN A 82 41.78 -3.96 -18.01
C GLN A 82 41.93 -3.97 -16.48
N PHE A 83 40.84 -3.70 -15.74
CA PHE A 83 40.78 -3.70 -14.29
C PHE A 83 40.03 -4.93 -13.74
N TYR A 84 39.91 -6.00 -14.53
CA TYR A 84 39.21 -7.22 -14.12
C TYR A 84 39.88 -7.84 -12.89
N ARG A 85 39.13 -7.94 -11.78
CA ARG A 85 39.62 -8.42 -10.46
C ARG A 85 40.84 -7.67 -9.90
N GLU A 86 41.19 -6.52 -10.48
CA GLU A 86 42.28 -5.70 -9.95
C GLU A 86 41.82 -4.97 -8.69
N PRO A 87 42.71 -4.73 -7.71
CA PRO A 87 42.38 -3.92 -6.54
C PRO A 87 41.88 -2.54 -6.98
N LEU A 88 40.82 -2.05 -6.33
CA LEU A 88 40.41 -0.67 -6.49
C LEU A 88 41.52 0.28 -6.01
N ASP A 89 41.56 1.50 -6.53
CA ASP A 89 42.46 2.55 -6.04
C ASP A 89 41.73 3.89 -5.88
N PRO A 90 41.58 4.44 -4.65
CA PRO A 90 41.83 3.80 -3.36
C PRO A 90 40.62 2.93 -2.91
N PRO A 91 40.82 1.65 -2.46
CA PRO A 91 39.71 0.78 -2.05
C PRO A 91 38.91 1.34 -0.87
N LEU A 92 39.62 1.94 0.10
CA LEU A 92 39.01 2.52 1.28
C LEU A 92 38.11 3.71 0.93
N GLY A 93 38.51 4.54 -0.03
CA GLY A 93 37.70 5.68 -0.48
C GLY A 93 36.38 5.23 -1.08
N PHE A 94 36.43 4.24 -1.99
CA PHE A 94 35.23 3.62 -2.57
C PHE A 94 34.30 3.06 -1.49
N TYR A 95 34.82 2.25 -0.58
CA TYR A 95 34.00 1.60 0.46
C TYR A 95 33.35 2.63 1.38
N LEU A 96 34.13 3.61 1.85
CA LEU A 96 33.62 4.67 2.71
C LEU A 96 32.56 5.54 2.02
N ASN A 97 32.65 5.76 0.71
CA ASN A 97 31.63 6.50 -0.03
C ASN A 97 30.30 5.73 -0.05
N VAL A 98 30.32 4.43 -0.39
CA VAL A 98 29.11 3.58 -0.37
C VAL A 98 28.51 3.54 1.03
N MET A 99 29.33 3.33 2.06
CA MET A 99 28.87 3.21 3.44
C MET A 99 28.41 4.55 4.02
N ARG A 100 28.95 5.69 3.58
CA ARG A 100 28.44 7.02 3.94
C ARG A 100 27.01 7.21 3.44
N SER A 101 26.73 6.83 2.19
CA SER A 101 25.37 6.88 1.65
C SER A 101 24.43 5.92 2.37
N ALA A 102 24.86 4.67 2.61
CA ALA A 102 24.10 3.70 3.39
C ALA A 102 23.78 4.21 4.81
N SER A 103 24.75 4.86 5.46
CA SER A 103 24.58 5.50 6.77
C SER A 103 23.49 6.57 6.74
N SER A 104 23.50 7.46 5.75
CA SER A 104 22.50 8.53 5.64
C SER A 104 21.09 7.97 5.52
N VAL A 105 20.91 6.94 4.69
CA VAL A 105 19.60 6.28 4.50
C VAL A 105 19.17 5.53 5.77
N ALA A 106 20.07 4.75 6.38
CA ALA A 106 19.76 3.98 7.58
C ALA A 106 19.42 4.87 8.78
N ILE A 107 20.19 5.94 9.02
CA ILE A 107 19.94 6.90 10.11
C ILE A 107 18.63 7.65 9.88
N TYR A 108 18.38 8.11 8.65
CA TYR A 108 17.14 8.79 8.30
C TYR A 108 15.91 7.91 8.59
N ASP A 109 15.96 6.65 8.16
CA ASP A 109 14.89 5.68 8.41
C ASP A 109 14.73 5.37 9.90
N ALA A 110 15.83 5.17 10.64
CA ALA A 110 15.79 4.95 12.08
C ALA A 110 15.15 6.12 12.84
N CYS A 111 15.48 7.36 12.49
CA CYS A 111 14.87 8.56 13.09
C CYS A 111 13.35 8.59 12.87
N ASN A 112 12.88 8.26 11.67
CA ASN A 112 11.44 8.18 11.37
C ASN A 112 10.76 7.07 12.16
N LEU A 113 11.38 5.89 12.26
CA LEU A 113 10.86 4.75 13.03
C LEU A 113 10.79 5.05 14.53
N MET A 114 11.69 5.87 15.05
CA MET A 114 11.67 6.35 16.44
C MET A 114 10.65 7.48 16.67
N GLY A 115 10.00 7.99 15.62
CA GLY A 115 9.03 9.08 15.72
C GLY A 115 9.69 10.45 15.96
N CYS A 116 10.91 10.66 15.46
CA CYS A 116 11.61 11.93 15.59
C CYS A 116 10.83 13.06 14.89
N THR A 117 10.35 14.05 15.66
CA THR A 117 9.59 15.21 15.16
C THR A 117 10.47 16.41 14.86
N ASN A 118 11.79 16.22 14.71
CA ASN A 118 12.71 17.32 14.47
C ASN A 118 12.51 17.89 13.06
N PRO A 119 12.16 19.19 12.90
CA PRO A 119 11.96 19.81 11.58
C PRO A 119 13.20 19.73 10.69
N LEU A 120 14.40 19.60 11.27
CA LEU A 120 15.64 19.39 10.52
C LEU A 120 15.61 18.08 9.72
N LEU A 121 14.93 17.04 10.21
CA LEU A 121 14.84 15.75 9.52
C LEU A 121 14.04 15.87 8.22
N GLU A 122 12.96 16.66 8.21
CA GLU A 122 12.19 16.94 6.99
C GLU A 122 13.03 17.78 6.01
N ASN A 123 13.75 18.78 6.53
CA ASN A 123 14.61 19.63 5.72
C ASN A 123 15.81 18.87 5.12
N LEU A 124 16.33 17.81 5.75
CA LEU A 124 17.44 17.03 5.23
C LEU A 124 17.16 16.47 3.81
N ARG A 125 15.91 16.13 3.50
CA ARG A 125 15.52 15.67 2.16
C ARG A 125 15.67 16.74 1.08
N ASN A 126 15.63 18.02 1.46
CA ASN A 126 15.82 19.13 0.52
C ASN A 126 17.30 19.35 0.18
N PHE A 127 18.22 18.89 1.03
CA PHE A 127 19.66 19.10 0.87
C PHE A 127 20.42 17.83 0.47
N THR A 128 19.84 16.66 0.71
CA THR A 128 20.47 15.37 0.43
C THR A 128 19.51 14.44 -0.31
N GLU A 129 19.94 13.98 -1.48
CA GLU A 129 19.22 12.96 -2.22
C GLU A 129 19.45 11.60 -1.55
N LEU A 130 18.45 11.15 -0.80
CA LEU A 130 18.47 9.83 -0.18
C LEU A 130 17.97 8.79 -1.19
N SER A 131 18.70 7.68 -1.28
CA SER A 131 18.30 6.58 -2.16
C SER A 131 16.88 6.10 -1.85
N PRO A 132 16.05 5.83 -2.87
CA PRO A 132 14.72 5.28 -2.70
C PRO A 132 14.74 3.77 -2.41
N TYR A 133 15.82 3.06 -2.74
CA TYR A 133 15.87 1.61 -2.69
C TYR A 133 15.76 1.07 -1.27
N ARG A 134 14.98 0.00 -1.08
CA ARG A 134 14.73 -0.62 0.22
C ARG A 134 14.74 -2.15 0.15
N PRO A 135 15.08 -2.83 1.26
CA PRO A 135 14.95 -4.27 1.36
C PRO A 135 13.49 -4.74 1.31
N PHE A 136 13.28 -5.96 0.81
CA PHE A 136 12.00 -6.67 0.87
C PHE A 136 12.27 -8.18 0.84
N GLY A 137 11.30 -9.00 1.25
CA GLY A 137 11.52 -10.45 1.35
C GLY A 137 12.35 -10.85 2.57
N THR A 138 12.84 -12.09 2.56
CA THR A 138 13.64 -12.64 3.65
C THR A 138 15.13 -12.45 3.36
N TYR A 139 15.87 -11.88 4.31
CA TYR A 139 17.32 -11.76 4.23
C TYR A 139 18.00 -12.75 5.17
N ILE A 140 19.09 -13.35 4.68
CA ILE A 140 19.94 -14.27 5.41
C ILE A 140 21.36 -13.71 5.39
N PHE A 141 21.80 -13.20 6.53
CA PHE A 141 23.15 -12.66 6.70
C PHE A 141 24.12 -13.79 7.08
N CYS A 142 25.19 -13.91 6.31
CA CYS A 142 26.30 -14.81 6.61
C CYS A 142 27.30 -14.07 7.50
N THR A 143 27.67 -14.67 8.62
CA THR A 143 28.51 -14.04 9.65
C THR A 143 30.00 -14.23 9.41
N GLY A 144 30.43 -15.14 8.53
CA GLY A 144 31.83 -15.50 8.31
C GLY A 144 32.35 -16.58 9.26
N ASN A 145 31.49 -17.18 10.08
CA ASN A 145 31.83 -18.29 10.97
C ASN A 145 30.87 -19.49 10.82
N GLY A 146 30.22 -19.60 9.65
CA GLY A 146 29.23 -20.62 9.34
C GLY A 146 27.85 -20.43 9.99
N LYS A 147 27.63 -19.36 10.77
CA LYS A 147 26.29 -19.02 11.30
C LYS A 147 25.51 -18.13 10.34
N LEU A 148 24.22 -18.40 10.24
CA LEU A 148 23.26 -17.64 9.45
C LEU A 148 22.28 -16.88 10.36
N VAL A 149 22.04 -15.61 10.03
CA VAL A 149 21.07 -14.75 10.75
C VAL A 149 19.95 -14.33 9.81
N VAL A 150 18.72 -14.71 10.13
CA VAL A 150 17.54 -14.53 9.27
C VAL A 150 16.68 -13.37 9.76
N LEU A 151 16.27 -12.48 8.84
CA LEU A 151 15.39 -11.35 9.09
C LEU A 151 14.33 -11.18 8.00
N LYS A 152 13.14 -10.77 8.40
CA LYS A 152 12.02 -10.47 7.50
C LYS A 152 11.58 -9.01 7.50
N ASN A 153 11.79 -8.31 8.61
CA ASN A 153 11.43 -6.91 8.73
C ASN A 153 12.37 -6.05 7.84
N PRO A 154 11.84 -5.35 6.81
CA PRO A 154 12.66 -4.65 5.83
C PRO A 154 13.45 -3.48 6.42
N ASP A 155 12.88 -2.81 7.42
CA ASP A 155 13.51 -1.70 8.11
C ASP A 155 14.70 -2.20 8.95
N ALA A 156 14.54 -3.33 9.64
CA ALA A 156 15.61 -3.98 10.38
C ALA A 156 16.74 -4.47 9.46
N VAL A 157 16.39 -5.05 8.31
CA VAL A 157 17.38 -5.45 7.29
C VAL A 157 18.19 -4.24 6.81
N LEU A 158 17.54 -3.09 6.56
CA LEU A 158 18.23 -1.88 6.15
C LEU A 158 19.25 -1.43 7.21
N GLN A 159 18.90 -1.51 8.49
CA GLN A 159 19.84 -1.21 9.58
C GLN A 159 21.02 -2.17 9.58
N ILE A 160 20.79 -3.48 9.42
CA ILE A 160 21.88 -4.46 9.40
C ILE A 160 22.79 -4.28 8.19
N LEU A 161 22.24 -4.01 7.00
CA LEU A 161 23.04 -3.74 5.79
C LEU A 161 24.10 -2.65 6.02
N PHE A 162 23.79 -1.65 6.85
CA PHE A 162 24.72 -0.63 7.29
C PHE A 162 25.61 -1.08 8.47
N TYR A 163 25.02 -1.46 9.60
CA TYR A 163 25.76 -1.65 10.85
C TYR A 163 26.70 -2.86 10.84
N CYS A 164 26.36 -3.97 10.18
CA CYS A 164 27.25 -5.14 10.16
C CYS A 164 28.52 -4.93 9.33
N ALA A 165 28.48 -3.95 8.42
CA ALA A 165 29.55 -3.56 7.51
C ALA A 165 30.34 -2.34 8.03
N GLN A 166 30.21 -1.98 9.32
CA GLN A 166 31.04 -0.95 9.91
C GLN A 166 32.46 -1.47 10.14
N LEU A 167 33.45 -0.62 9.83
CA LEU A 167 34.86 -0.93 9.96
C LEU A 167 35.39 -0.44 11.32
N SER A 168 36.18 -1.29 11.98
CA SER A 168 37.10 -0.82 13.01
C SER A 168 38.25 -0.05 12.34
N GLN A 169 38.90 0.88 13.06
CA GLN A 169 40.06 1.61 12.50
C GLN A 169 41.21 0.68 12.11
N GLU A 170 41.33 -0.46 12.80
CA GLU A 170 42.42 -1.43 12.66
C GLU A 170 42.26 -2.29 11.40
N GLU A 171 41.03 -2.62 11.00
CA GLU A 171 40.75 -3.56 9.90
C GLU A 171 40.28 -2.86 8.61
N ALA A 172 40.15 -1.52 8.63
CA ALA A 172 39.44 -0.78 7.58
C ALA A 172 40.03 -0.96 6.17
N ALA A 173 41.36 -0.94 6.04
CA ALA A 173 42.03 -1.07 4.75
C ALA A 173 41.87 -2.49 4.17
N GLU A 174 42.01 -3.52 5.00
CA GLU A 174 41.88 -4.92 4.58
C GLU A 174 40.44 -5.25 4.16
N ILE A 175 39.46 -4.86 4.98
CA ILE A 175 38.05 -5.13 4.69
C ILE A 175 37.62 -4.39 3.41
N ALA A 176 38.03 -3.13 3.25
CA ALA A 176 37.73 -2.38 2.04
C ALA A 176 38.29 -3.08 0.79
N GLN A 177 39.50 -3.62 0.86
CA GLN A 177 40.14 -4.35 -0.24
C GLN A 177 39.43 -5.67 -0.59
N ARG A 178 38.94 -6.42 0.43
CA ARG A 178 38.26 -7.71 0.22
C ARG A 178 36.74 -7.59 0.02
N SER A 179 36.14 -6.42 0.25
CA SER A 179 34.67 -6.22 0.16
C SER A 179 34.06 -6.63 -1.19
N LEU A 180 34.75 -6.40 -2.30
CA LEU A 180 34.34 -6.88 -3.63
C LEU A 180 34.65 -8.36 -3.86
N HIS A 181 35.68 -8.88 -3.20
CA HIS A 181 36.05 -10.29 -3.26
C HIS A 181 35.07 -11.17 -2.47
N GLU A 182 34.50 -10.68 -1.37
CA GLU A 182 33.41 -11.36 -0.65
C GLU A 182 32.22 -11.64 -1.57
N HIS A 183 31.92 -10.73 -2.50
CA HIS A 183 30.86 -10.94 -3.49
C HIS A 183 31.08 -12.19 -4.36
N LEU A 184 32.34 -12.63 -4.53
CA LEU A 184 32.72 -13.81 -5.29
C LEU A 184 32.82 -15.08 -4.43
N ALA A 185 32.67 -14.98 -3.11
CA ALA A 185 33.01 -16.06 -2.18
C ALA A 185 31.79 -16.81 -1.60
N TYR A 186 30.57 -16.57 -2.09
CA TYR A 186 29.33 -17.16 -1.54
C TYR A 186 29.35 -18.68 -1.47
N GLU A 187 29.99 -19.35 -2.43
CA GLU A 187 30.08 -20.81 -2.43
C GLU A 187 30.79 -21.34 -1.18
N ASN A 188 31.95 -20.77 -0.84
CA ASN A 188 32.77 -21.23 0.29
C ASN A 188 32.03 -21.04 1.62
N GLU A 189 31.48 -19.85 1.84
CA GLU A 189 30.74 -19.50 3.07
C GLU A 189 29.49 -20.38 3.24
N LEU A 190 28.76 -20.65 2.13
CA LEU A 190 27.54 -21.44 2.20
C LEU A 190 27.82 -22.93 2.40
N GLN A 191 28.91 -23.47 1.86
CA GLN A 191 29.32 -24.84 2.15
C GLN A 191 29.58 -25.04 3.64
N GLU A 192 30.30 -24.11 4.27
CA GLU A 192 30.54 -24.12 5.71
C GLU A 192 29.23 -23.95 6.50
N SER A 193 28.40 -22.98 6.13
CA SER A 193 27.15 -22.66 6.82
C SER A 193 26.12 -23.79 6.75
N LEU A 194 25.98 -24.44 5.59
CA LEU A 194 25.08 -25.57 5.41
C LEU A 194 25.57 -26.81 6.17
N GLY A 195 26.88 -26.96 6.35
CA GLY A 195 27.47 -28.00 7.20
C GLY A 195 27.18 -27.80 8.68
N MET A 196 27.26 -26.56 9.18
CA MET A 196 27.04 -26.24 10.59
C MET A 196 25.56 -26.20 11.00
N GLN A 197 24.65 -25.87 10.07
CA GLN A 197 23.21 -25.73 10.32
C GLN A 197 22.85 -24.79 11.50
N ASN A 198 23.68 -23.78 11.75
CA ASN A 198 23.49 -22.84 12.85
C ASN A 198 22.72 -21.61 12.36
N VAL A 199 21.40 -21.63 12.51
CA VAL A 199 20.50 -20.57 12.03
C VAL A 199 19.84 -19.85 13.21
N VAL A 200 19.95 -18.52 13.23
CA VAL A 200 19.30 -17.65 14.22
C VAL A 200 18.26 -16.77 13.52
N TYR A 201 17.00 -16.89 13.94
CA TYR A 201 15.90 -16.05 13.44
C TYR A 201 15.72 -14.83 14.36
N LEU A 202 15.68 -13.63 13.78
CA LEU A 202 15.40 -12.38 14.50
C LEU A 202 13.97 -11.91 14.21
N ASP A 203 13.00 -12.69 14.68
CA ASP A 203 11.57 -12.39 14.49
C ASP A 203 11.02 -11.44 15.57
N SER A 204 11.53 -11.51 16.80
CA SER A 204 11.07 -10.69 17.93
C SER A 204 12.00 -9.49 18.16
N LEU A 205 11.80 -8.43 17.38
CA LEU A 205 12.68 -7.27 17.36
C LEU A 205 12.52 -6.29 18.54
N GLU A 206 11.32 -6.11 19.08
CA GLU A 206 11.06 -5.10 20.15
C GLU A 206 11.76 -5.46 21.47
N ASP A 207 11.94 -6.76 21.75
CA ASP A 207 12.50 -7.28 23.01
C ASP A 207 14.01 -7.59 22.93
N LEU A 208 14.69 -7.24 21.82
CA LEU A 208 16.09 -7.59 21.58
C LEU A 208 17.03 -7.07 22.66
N PRO A 209 18.01 -7.82 23.18
CA PRO A 209 18.87 -7.31 24.24
C PRO A 209 19.78 -6.16 23.79
N LEU A 210 19.76 -5.04 24.53
CA LEU A 210 20.59 -3.86 24.23
C LEU A 210 22.05 -4.01 24.65
N SER A 211 22.33 -4.92 25.57
CA SER A 211 23.69 -5.27 26.00
C SER A 211 23.89 -6.78 25.96
N SER A 212 25.13 -7.21 25.88
CA SER A 212 25.51 -8.62 25.87
C SER A 212 25.16 -9.39 27.16
N ASN A 213 24.71 -8.67 28.21
CA ASN A 213 24.40 -9.24 29.52
C ASN A 213 22.90 -9.56 29.71
N GLY A 214 22.04 -9.22 28.74
CA GLY A 214 20.60 -9.52 28.78
C GLY A 214 20.15 -10.37 27.59
N GLY A 215 19.02 -11.07 27.70
CA GLY A 215 18.39 -11.81 26.59
C GLY A 215 19.04 -13.17 26.25
N PRO A 216 18.51 -13.87 25.23
CA PRO A 216 18.99 -15.20 24.85
C PRO A 216 20.46 -15.17 24.38
N ALA A 217 21.27 -16.08 24.90
CA ALA A 217 22.69 -16.17 24.56
C ALA A 217 22.91 -16.32 23.04
N THR A 218 22.07 -17.09 22.36
CA THR A 218 22.11 -17.29 20.90
C THR A 218 21.97 -15.99 20.11
N VAL A 219 21.07 -15.09 20.52
CA VAL A 219 20.85 -13.78 19.89
C VAL A 219 22.04 -12.84 20.14
N ASN A 220 22.57 -12.82 21.37
CA ASN A 220 23.76 -12.02 21.67
C ASN A 220 24.99 -12.47 20.89
N ILE A 221 25.20 -13.79 20.75
CA ILE A 221 26.29 -14.32 19.94
C ILE A 221 26.08 -13.92 18.48
N ALA A 222 24.87 -14.05 17.93
CA ALA A 222 24.58 -13.61 16.55
C ALA A 222 24.86 -12.11 16.33
N PHE A 223 24.55 -11.26 17.31
CA PHE A 223 24.85 -9.83 17.24
C PHE A 223 26.35 -9.54 17.30
N ASN A 224 27.09 -10.26 18.14
CA ASN A 224 28.54 -10.11 18.21
C ASN A 224 29.21 -10.59 16.92
N ASP A 225 28.75 -11.72 16.36
CA ASP A 225 29.27 -12.28 15.11
C ASP A 225 29.01 -11.34 13.92
N LEU A 226 27.87 -10.64 13.90
CA LEU A 226 27.57 -9.58 12.94
C LEU A 226 28.24 -8.23 13.28
N GLY A 227 28.92 -8.10 14.42
CA GLY A 227 29.55 -6.86 14.86
C GLY A 227 28.57 -5.73 15.17
N LEU A 228 27.35 -6.04 15.61
CA LEU A 228 26.31 -5.03 15.84
C LEU A 228 26.53 -4.26 17.15
N SER A 229 26.75 -2.96 17.01
CA SER A 229 26.86 -2.02 18.13
C SER A 229 25.55 -1.89 18.92
N PRO A 230 25.58 -1.36 20.17
CA PRO A 230 24.35 -1.08 20.93
C PRO A 230 23.39 -0.15 20.19
N GLN A 231 23.92 0.80 19.42
CA GLN A 231 23.12 1.69 18.57
C GLN A 231 22.40 0.92 17.46
N ALA A 232 23.05 -0.06 16.83
CA ALA A 232 22.40 -0.94 15.86
C ALA A 232 21.22 -1.68 16.50
N ARG A 233 21.42 -2.24 17.70
CA ARG A 233 20.37 -2.97 18.44
C ARG A 233 19.18 -2.06 18.79
N LEU A 234 19.43 -0.79 19.15
CA LEU A 234 18.38 0.21 19.34
C LEU A 234 17.58 0.49 18.05
N CYS A 235 18.26 0.61 16.91
CA CYS A 235 17.57 0.77 15.63
C CYS A 235 16.72 -0.45 15.26
N LEU A 236 17.19 -1.68 15.54
CA LEU A 236 16.40 -2.90 15.33
C LEU A 236 15.15 -2.93 16.21
N ARG A 237 15.27 -2.54 17.49
CA ARG A 237 14.10 -2.37 18.38
C ARG A 237 13.12 -1.34 17.85
N ALA A 238 13.61 -0.22 17.31
CA ALA A 238 12.75 0.81 16.75
C ALA A 238 11.94 0.29 15.53
N ALA A 239 12.58 -0.51 14.66
CA ALA A 239 11.90 -1.19 13.56
C ALA A 239 10.80 -2.14 14.08
N GLY A 240 11.12 -3.00 15.05
CA GLY A 240 10.14 -3.90 15.69
C GLY A 240 9.00 -3.16 16.38
N GLY A 241 9.32 -2.13 17.16
CA GLY A 241 8.32 -1.30 17.84
C GLY A 241 7.41 -0.56 16.86
N SER A 242 7.92 -0.16 15.68
CA SER A 242 7.11 0.42 14.61
C SER A 242 6.11 -0.57 14.03
N GLU A 243 6.55 -1.79 13.73
CA GLU A 243 5.68 -2.87 13.27
C GLU A 243 4.60 -3.21 14.31
N ASN A 244 4.97 -3.31 15.59
CA ASN A 244 4.01 -3.56 16.66
C ASN A 244 3.04 -2.39 16.88
N ARG A 245 3.45 -1.13 16.64
CA ARG A 245 2.52 0.01 16.60
C ARG A 245 1.51 -0.13 15.46
N ARG A 246 1.94 -0.57 14.26
CA ARG A 246 1.03 -0.82 13.12
C ARG A 246 0.00 -1.90 13.46
N LEU A 247 0.43 -2.99 14.10
CA LEU A 247 -0.48 -4.06 14.56
C LEU A 247 -1.49 -3.55 15.60
N ARG A 248 -1.05 -2.79 16.62
CA ARG A 248 -1.95 -2.18 17.61
C ARG A 248 -2.97 -1.24 16.98
N ASN A 249 -2.55 -0.48 15.97
CA ASN A 249 -3.42 0.41 15.20
C ASN A 249 -4.50 -0.38 14.44
N GLN A 250 -4.14 -1.51 13.82
CA GLN A 250 -5.11 -2.40 13.19
C GLN A 250 -6.12 -2.96 14.21
N VAL A 251 -5.67 -3.39 15.39
CA VAL A 251 -6.56 -3.89 16.46
C VAL A 251 -7.60 -2.83 16.86
N LYS A 252 -7.18 -1.57 17.03
CA LYS A 252 -8.12 -0.47 17.33
C LYS A 252 -9.19 -0.29 16.26
N ILE A 253 -8.84 -0.46 14.98
CA ILE A 253 -9.80 -0.42 13.88
C ILE A 253 -10.74 -1.63 13.95
N ASP A 254 -10.19 -2.82 14.23
CA ASP A 254 -10.96 -4.05 14.36
C ASP A 254 -11.98 -3.97 15.51
N ASP A 255 -11.60 -3.38 16.64
CA ASP A 255 -12.50 -3.13 17.78
C ASP A 255 -13.67 -2.20 17.41
N ASN A 256 -13.43 -1.26 16.49
CA ASN A 256 -14.45 -0.34 15.98
C ASN A 256 -15.39 -0.97 14.93
N LYS A 257 -15.12 -2.17 14.41
CA LYS A 257 -15.95 -2.81 13.37
C LYS A 257 -17.40 -2.99 13.79
N GLN A 258 -17.65 -3.30 15.07
CA GLN A 258 -19.01 -3.50 15.55
C GLN A 258 -19.81 -2.19 15.48
N LYS A 259 -19.20 -1.08 15.88
CA LYS A 259 -19.80 0.26 15.75
C LYS A 259 -20.12 0.61 14.30
N ILE A 260 -19.23 0.31 13.36
CA ILE A 260 -19.47 0.51 11.92
C ILE A 260 -20.71 -0.31 11.49
N LYS A 261 -20.78 -1.59 11.88
CA LYS A 261 -21.92 -2.47 11.54
C LYS A 261 -23.24 -1.96 12.13
N ASP A 262 -23.23 -1.45 13.36
CA ASP A 262 -24.44 -0.96 14.01
C ASP A 262 -24.96 0.34 13.36
N GLU A 263 -24.08 1.28 13.00
CA GLU A 263 -24.48 2.48 12.25
C GLU A 263 -24.97 2.12 10.83
N LEU A 264 -24.32 1.16 10.16
CA LEU A 264 -24.78 0.66 8.86
C LEU A 264 -26.13 -0.06 8.93
N ARG A 265 -26.48 -0.66 10.08
CA ARG A 265 -27.80 -1.25 10.32
C ARG A 265 -28.86 -0.15 10.44
N LYS A 266 -28.60 0.90 11.21
CA LYS A 266 -29.52 2.06 11.30
C LYS A 266 -29.82 2.67 9.92
N LEU A 267 -28.79 2.80 9.08
CA LEU A 267 -28.97 3.30 7.71
C LEU A 267 -29.72 2.32 6.81
N LYS A 268 -29.61 1.01 7.06
CA LYS A 268 -30.44 0.01 6.38
C LYS A 268 -31.90 0.14 6.79
N ASP A 269 -32.17 0.26 8.10
CA ASP A 269 -33.54 0.45 8.61
C ASP A 269 -34.15 1.77 8.08
N TYR A 270 -33.33 2.81 7.91
CA TYR A 270 -33.73 4.06 7.26
C TYR A 270 -34.10 3.84 5.80
N GLN A 271 -33.30 3.08 5.05
CA GLN A 271 -33.59 2.74 3.66
C GLN A 271 -34.93 2.02 3.52
N GLU A 272 -35.16 0.97 4.32
CA GLU A 272 -36.42 0.22 4.32
C GLU A 272 -37.62 1.12 4.67
N LYS A 273 -37.47 2.04 5.63
CA LYS A 273 -38.52 3.02 5.97
C LYS A 273 -38.80 4.01 4.83
N ALA A 274 -37.79 4.48 4.11
CA ALA A 274 -38.01 5.37 2.96
C ALA A 274 -38.83 4.65 1.87
N GLU A 275 -38.49 3.39 1.57
CA GLU A 275 -39.20 2.57 0.59
C GLU A 275 -40.69 2.39 0.95
N THR A 276 -41.05 2.26 2.24
CA THR A 276 -42.47 2.21 2.65
C THR A 276 -43.25 3.49 2.34
N ARG A 277 -42.57 4.63 2.22
CA ARG A 277 -43.15 5.91 1.78
C ARG A 277 -43.19 6.05 0.26
N LYS A 278 -42.81 5.00 -0.48
CA LYS A 278 -42.60 4.98 -1.94
C LYS A 278 -41.56 6.00 -2.42
N LEU A 279 -40.66 6.42 -1.53
CA LEU A 279 -39.58 7.35 -1.83
C LEU A 279 -38.24 6.62 -1.67
N GLY A 280 -37.30 6.85 -2.58
CA GLY A 280 -35.94 6.35 -2.41
C GLY A 280 -35.27 7.03 -1.21
N TYR A 281 -34.42 6.31 -0.48
CA TYR A 281 -33.73 6.86 0.70
C TYR A 281 -32.79 8.02 0.35
N TYR A 282 -32.27 8.04 -0.88
CA TYR A 282 -31.54 9.17 -1.45
C TYR A 282 -32.41 10.44 -1.49
N ASP A 283 -33.57 10.35 -2.15
CA ASP A 283 -34.48 11.48 -2.28
C ASP A 283 -35.04 11.92 -0.93
N ALA A 284 -35.44 10.97 -0.06
CA ALA A 284 -35.88 11.27 1.31
C ALA A 284 -34.82 12.06 2.07
N PHE A 285 -33.55 11.64 1.98
CA PHE A 285 -32.45 12.32 2.63
C PHE A 285 -32.17 13.70 2.03
N LYS A 286 -32.28 13.84 0.70
CA LYS A 286 -32.08 15.11 0.00
C LYS A 286 -33.15 16.15 0.41
N HIS A 287 -34.40 15.73 0.61
CA HIS A 287 -35.48 16.61 1.09
C HIS A 287 -35.37 16.92 2.60
N GLN A 288 -34.96 15.93 3.41
CA GLN A 288 -34.73 16.06 4.85
C GLN A 288 -35.93 16.67 5.61
N GLU A 289 -37.09 16.02 5.51
CA GLU A 289 -38.36 16.49 6.07
C GLU A 289 -38.68 15.82 7.40
N GLU A 290 -38.23 14.59 7.59
CA GLU A 290 -38.56 13.75 8.74
C GLU A 290 -37.39 13.65 9.72
N LYS A 291 -37.70 13.42 11.01
CA LYS A 291 -36.68 13.21 12.04
C LYS A 291 -35.70 12.09 11.65
N ALA A 292 -36.21 11.03 11.01
CA ALA A 292 -35.40 9.91 10.56
C ALA A 292 -34.29 10.31 9.57
N ASP A 293 -34.51 11.36 8.78
CA ASP A 293 -33.55 11.86 7.78
C ASP A 293 -32.38 12.57 8.49
N PHE A 294 -32.67 13.30 9.58
CA PHE A 294 -31.65 13.88 10.45
C PHE A 294 -30.86 12.79 11.20
N ASP A 295 -31.53 11.75 11.72
CA ASP A 295 -30.88 10.62 12.38
C ASP A 295 -29.95 9.84 11.40
N ALA A 296 -30.37 9.70 10.14
CA ALA A 296 -29.54 9.15 9.07
C ALA A 296 -28.32 10.05 8.80
N ASN A 297 -28.47 11.37 8.84
CA ASN A 297 -27.36 12.30 8.64
C ASN A 297 -26.34 12.22 9.78
N VAL A 298 -26.78 12.03 11.02
CA VAL A 298 -25.89 11.77 12.16
C VAL A 298 -25.11 10.48 11.94
N SER A 299 -25.78 9.40 11.54
CA SER A 299 -25.16 8.10 11.28
C SER A 299 -24.13 8.19 10.14
N ARG A 300 -24.46 8.93 9.06
CA ARG A 300 -23.55 9.25 7.94
C ARG A 300 -22.26 9.94 8.44
N LEU A 301 -22.38 10.95 9.30
CA LEU A 301 -21.24 11.70 9.85
C LEU A 301 -20.36 10.83 10.77
N VAL A 302 -20.98 9.99 11.61
CA VAL A 302 -20.24 9.06 12.47
C VAL A 302 -19.40 8.10 11.62
N LEU A 303 -20.00 7.50 10.59
CA LEU A 303 -19.30 6.61 9.69
C LEU A 303 -18.21 7.32 8.89
N ALA A 304 -18.48 8.54 8.39
CA ALA A 304 -17.50 9.35 7.68
C ALA A 304 -16.25 9.61 8.55
N GLY A 305 -16.43 9.99 9.81
CA GLY A 305 -15.32 10.22 10.74
C GLY A 305 -14.46 8.98 10.98
N ILE A 306 -15.09 7.81 11.18
CA ILE A 306 -14.37 6.54 11.37
C ILE A 306 -13.55 6.19 10.12
N TRP A 307 -14.16 6.26 8.93
CA TRP A 307 -13.46 5.91 7.70
C TRP A 307 -12.40 6.94 7.33
N ASP A 308 -12.62 8.23 7.57
CA ASP A 308 -11.59 9.26 7.34
C ASP A 308 -10.37 9.03 8.25
N GLU A 309 -10.56 8.64 9.51
CA GLU A 309 -9.45 8.26 10.41
C GLU A 309 -8.65 7.06 9.86
N ILE A 310 -9.34 5.99 9.42
CA ILE A 310 -8.70 4.82 8.81
C ILE A 310 -7.87 5.21 7.58
N ILE A 311 -8.40 6.06 6.71
CA ILE A 311 -7.70 6.51 5.50
C ILE A 311 -6.51 7.40 5.83
N GLU A 312 -6.61 8.27 6.83
CA GLU A 312 -5.47 9.06 7.28
C GLU A 312 -4.38 8.19 7.94
N MET A 313 -4.76 7.12 8.67
CA MET A 313 -3.80 6.14 9.18
C MET A 313 -3.07 5.40 8.06
N LEU A 314 -3.77 5.05 6.97
CA LEU A 314 -3.14 4.47 5.78
C LEU A 314 -2.19 5.44 5.10
N ARG A 315 -2.60 6.69 4.90
CA ARG A 315 -1.76 7.73 4.27
C ARG A 315 -0.49 8.02 5.07
N ARG A 316 -0.51 7.80 6.37
CA ARG A 316 0.64 7.98 7.27
C ARG A 316 1.52 6.73 7.38
N ASP A 317 1.21 5.65 6.68
CA ASP A 317 1.96 4.38 6.71
C ASP A 317 2.08 3.79 8.14
N VAL A 318 0.99 3.91 8.92
CA VAL A 318 0.91 3.43 10.31
C VAL A 318 -0.02 2.22 10.48
N LEU A 319 -0.31 1.51 9.39
CA LEU A 319 -1.03 0.25 9.38
C LEU A 319 -0.19 -0.85 8.72
N PRO A 320 -0.50 -2.14 8.96
CA PRO A 320 0.24 -3.24 8.33
C PRO A 320 0.07 -3.23 6.81
N ASP A 321 1.09 -3.68 6.07
CA ASP A 321 1.06 -3.67 4.61
C ASP A 321 -0.06 -4.53 4.03
N GLU A 322 -0.45 -5.60 4.73
CA GLU A 322 -1.57 -6.49 4.35
C GLU A 322 -2.96 -5.90 4.62
N PHE A 323 -3.06 -4.74 5.29
CA PHE A 323 -4.33 -4.19 5.77
C PHE A 323 -5.35 -4.01 4.64
N GLU A 324 -4.92 -3.48 3.49
CA GLU A 324 -5.78 -3.19 2.34
C GLU A 324 -6.29 -4.45 1.62
N ASN A 325 -5.69 -5.63 1.88
CA ASN A 325 -6.04 -6.91 1.25
C ASN A 325 -6.93 -7.80 2.16
N ARG A 326 -7.41 -7.28 3.29
CA ARG A 326 -8.24 -8.04 4.23
C ARG A 326 -9.67 -8.15 3.71
N LYS A 327 -10.06 -9.34 3.23
CA LYS A 327 -11.39 -9.62 2.65
C LYS A 327 -12.56 -9.06 3.47
N GLU A 328 -12.62 -9.36 4.76
CA GLU A 328 -13.68 -8.87 5.66
C GLU A 328 -13.75 -7.33 5.72
N LEU A 329 -12.59 -6.66 5.66
CA LEU A 329 -12.53 -5.21 5.64
C LEU A 329 -13.05 -4.66 4.31
N ILE A 330 -12.62 -5.25 3.19
CA ILE A 330 -13.06 -4.85 1.84
C ILE A 330 -14.59 -5.01 1.71
N GLU A 331 -15.16 -6.10 2.22
CA GLU A 331 -16.60 -6.34 2.25
C GLU A 331 -17.34 -5.27 3.07
N LEU A 332 -16.89 -5.04 4.32
CA LEU A 332 -17.50 -4.03 5.20
C LEU A 332 -17.39 -2.61 4.61
N ALA A 333 -16.22 -2.29 4.05
CA ALA A 333 -15.96 -1.03 3.36
C ALA A 333 -16.86 -0.86 2.14
N THR A 334 -17.05 -1.91 1.35
CA THR A 334 -17.91 -1.89 0.16
C THR A 334 -19.37 -1.67 0.53
N ILE A 335 -19.86 -2.33 1.59
CA ILE A 335 -21.21 -2.08 2.13
C ILE A 335 -21.36 -0.63 2.56
N TYR A 336 -20.36 -0.09 3.27
CA TYR A 336 -20.33 1.32 3.64
C TYR A 336 -20.39 2.25 2.43
N ARG A 337 -19.51 2.05 1.45
CA ARG A 337 -19.48 2.87 0.23
C ARG A 337 -20.84 2.86 -0.48
N ARG A 338 -21.40 1.68 -0.74
CA ARG A 338 -22.68 1.54 -1.45
C ARG A 338 -23.87 2.14 -0.71
N ARG A 339 -23.87 2.12 0.63
CA ARG A 339 -24.98 2.63 1.45
C ARG A 339 -24.85 4.12 1.79
N VAL A 340 -23.64 4.62 1.95
CA VAL A 340 -23.41 5.97 2.53
C VAL A 340 -22.97 6.98 1.47
N GLU A 341 -22.27 6.58 0.42
CA GLU A 341 -21.88 7.51 -0.65
C GLU A 341 -23.09 8.18 -1.31
N PRO A 342 -24.23 7.50 -1.57
CA PRO A 342 -25.46 8.15 -2.01
C PRO A 342 -25.93 9.27 -1.08
N LEU A 343 -25.82 9.11 0.25
CA LEU A 343 -26.21 10.13 1.22
C LEU A 343 -25.24 11.32 1.23
N ASP A 344 -23.95 11.08 1.05
CA ASP A 344 -22.96 12.14 0.87
C ASP A 344 -23.19 12.92 -0.43
N ILE A 345 -23.59 12.24 -1.51
CA ILE A 345 -23.99 12.87 -2.77
C ILE A 345 -25.26 13.71 -2.56
N ALA A 346 -26.30 13.15 -1.92
CA ALA A 346 -27.53 13.87 -1.60
C ALA A 346 -27.23 15.14 -0.79
N ASN A 347 -26.38 15.03 0.23
CA ASN A 347 -25.95 16.17 1.04
C ASN A 347 -25.19 17.22 0.20
N TYR A 348 -24.35 16.79 -0.75
CA TYR A 348 -23.56 17.67 -1.61
C TYR A 348 -24.46 18.54 -2.50
N TYR A 349 -25.41 17.93 -3.22
CA TYR A 349 -26.32 18.64 -4.12
C TYR A 349 -27.43 19.39 -3.37
N ARG A 350 -27.90 18.89 -2.21
CA ARG A 350 -28.83 19.62 -1.33
C ARG A 350 -28.29 21.00 -0.94
N HIS A 351 -26.99 21.10 -0.69
CA HIS A 351 -26.33 22.35 -0.30
C HIS A 351 -25.71 23.09 -1.49
N LEU A 352 -26.10 22.75 -2.73
CA LEU A 352 -25.63 23.37 -3.97
C LEU A 352 -24.10 23.45 -4.10
N LYS A 353 -23.37 22.50 -3.50
CA LYS A 353 -21.90 22.49 -3.54
C LYS A 353 -21.34 22.30 -4.94
N ASN A 354 -22.13 21.76 -5.85
CA ASN A 354 -21.81 21.66 -7.26
C ASN A 354 -21.63 23.02 -7.93
N GLU A 355 -22.35 24.06 -7.50
CA GLU A 355 -22.25 25.41 -8.04
C GLU A 355 -20.97 26.11 -7.57
N ASP A 356 -20.60 25.91 -6.30
CA ASP A 356 -19.41 26.54 -5.71
C ASP A 356 -18.09 25.80 -6.05
N THR A 357 -18.12 24.46 -6.01
CA THR A 357 -16.90 23.62 -5.96
C THR A 357 -16.69 22.80 -7.23
N GLY A 358 -17.70 22.69 -8.10
CA GLY A 358 -17.72 21.86 -9.29
C GLY A 358 -18.33 20.47 -9.06
N THR A 359 -18.25 19.57 -10.03
CA THR A 359 -18.96 18.28 -9.97
C THR A 359 -18.51 17.40 -8.81
N TYR A 360 -19.43 16.59 -8.25
CA TYR A 360 -19.12 15.71 -7.14
C TYR A 360 -17.95 14.78 -7.46
N VAL A 361 -17.98 14.05 -8.57
CA VAL A 361 -16.98 13.04 -8.92
C VAL A 361 -15.56 13.63 -8.97
N THR A 362 -15.42 14.83 -9.54
CA THR A 362 -14.11 15.46 -9.78
C THR A 362 -13.59 16.21 -8.56
N ARG A 363 -14.43 17.05 -7.93
CA ARG A 363 -14.03 18.01 -6.90
C ARG A 363 -14.63 17.75 -5.52
N GLY A 364 -15.80 17.12 -5.45
CA GLY A 364 -16.53 16.90 -4.19
C GLY A 364 -16.31 15.53 -3.51
N ARG A 365 -15.87 14.51 -4.26
CA ARG A 365 -15.89 13.11 -3.81
C ARG A 365 -14.84 12.84 -2.72
N PRO A 366 -15.25 12.46 -1.50
CA PRO A 366 -14.34 12.15 -0.41
C PRO A 366 -13.33 11.04 -0.74
N LYS A 367 -12.10 11.16 -0.23
CA LYS A 367 -11.02 10.19 -0.50
C LYS A 367 -11.37 8.77 -0.05
N ARG A 368 -12.07 8.62 1.07
CA ARG A 368 -12.50 7.31 1.61
C ARG A 368 -13.21 6.43 0.58
N TYR A 369 -14.11 6.99 -0.24
CA TYR A 369 -14.81 6.20 -1.25
C TYR A 369 -13.90 5.77 -2.41
N ARG A 370 -12.95 6.63 -2.79
CA ARG A 370 -11.96 6.33 -3.83
C ARG A 370 -11.03 5.19 -3.41
N TYR A 371 -10.57 5.18 -2.16
CA TYR A 371 -9.75 4.08 -1.63
C TYR A 371 -10.53 2.77 -1.59
N ILE A 372 -11.73 2.79 -1.00
CA ILE A 372 -12.58 1.61 -0.88
C ILE A 372 -12.95 1.02 -2.25
N GLN A 373 -13.26 1.87 -3.22
CA GLN A 373 -13.50 1.43 -4.60
C GLN A 373 -12.27 0.73 -5.18
N ARG A 374 -11.07 1.31 -5.03
CA ARG A 374 -9.83 0.71 -5.53
C ARG A 374 -9.49 -0.61 -4.86
N TRP A 375 -9.77 -0.75 -3.56
CA TRP A 375 -9.57 -2.03 -2.86
C TRP A 375 -10.44 -3.13 -3.43
N LEU A 376 -11.72 -2.84 -3.68
CA LEU A 376 -12.64 -3.79 -4.30
C LEU A 376 -12.20 -4.14 -5.73
N GLU A 377 -11.87 -3.13 -6.54
CA GLU A 377 -11.40 -3.33 -7.91
C GLU A 377 -10.13 -4.18 -7.96
N HIS A 378 -9.18 -3.93 -7.08
CA HIS A 378 -7.97 -4.73 -6.95
C HIS A 378 -8.27 -6.17 -6.54
N ALA A 379 -9.09 -6.38 -5.51
CA ALA A 379 -9.44 -7.71 -5.01
C ALA A 379 -10.21 -8.56 -6.04
N GLU A 380 -10.97 -7.93 -6.95
CA GLU A 380 -11.71 -8.58 -8.02
C GLU A 380 -10.93 -8.67 -9.35
N ASN A 381 -9.68 -8.17 -9.39
CA ASN A 381 -8.90 -8.01 -10.63
C ASN A 381 -9.66 -7.25 -11.73
N LYS A 382 -10.36 -6.18 -11.35
CA LYS A 382 -11.13 -5.32 -12.25
C LYS A 382 -10.37 -4.03 -12.59
N PRO A 383 -10.59 -3.46 -13.79
CA PRO A 383 -10.00 -2.17 -14.15
C PRO A 383 -10.38 -1.06 -13.18
N SER A 384 -9.47 -0.11 -12.96
CA SER A 384 -9.74 1.06 -12.14
C SER A 384 -10.94 1.85 -12.67
N GLY A 385 -11.86 2.21 -11.77
CA GLY A 385 -13.07 2.95 -12.13
C GLY A 385 -14.28 2.10 -12.53
N SER A 386 -14.12 0.78 -12.68
CA SER A 386 -15.21 -0.14 -13.08
C SER A 386 -16.28 -0.35 -12.01
N ARG A 387 -15.98 -0.11 -10.74
CA ARG A 387 -16.93 -0.23 -9.61
C ARG A 387 -17.44 1.14 -9.16
N SER A 388 -18.05 1.88 -10.10
CA SER A 388 -18.55 3.24 -9.92
C SER A 388 -20.02 3.33 -9.50
N GLU A 389 -20.68 2.21 -9.18
CA GLU A 389 -22.13 2.14 -8.90
C GLU A 389 -22.59 3.07 -7.77
N SER A 390 -21.73 3.32 -6.77
CA SER A 390 -22.04 4.18 -5.64
C SER A 390 -22.03 5.68 -6.00
N CYS A 391 -21.50 6.04 -7.17
CA CYS A 391 -21.57 7.38 -7.76
C CYS A 391 -22.79 7.57 -8.66
N PHE A 392 -23.67 6.58 -8.81
CA PHE A 392 -24.86 6.64 -9.67
C PHE A 392 -25.60 7.98 -9.55
N TRP A 393 -25.94 8.38 -8.32
CA TRP A 393 -26.68 9.62 -8.08
C TRP A 393 -25.92 10.88 -8.50
N ALA A 394 -24.59 10.90 -8.40
CA ALA A 394 -23.82 12.05 -8.86
C ALA A 394 -23.90 12.19 -10.39
N GLU A 395 -23.92 11.08 -11.13
CA GLU A 395 -24.10 11.11 -12.58
C GLU A 395 -25.52 11.57 -12.96
N VAL A 396 -26.54 11.10 -12.23
CA VAL A 396 -27.94 11.52 -12.43
C VAL A 396 -28.10 13.03 -12.21
N GLU A 397 -27.58 13.59 -11.12
CA GLU A 397 -27.68 15.03 -10.83
C GLU A 397 -27.04 15.88 -11.94
N GLU A 398 -25.84 15.50 -12.40
CA GLU A 398 -25.16 16.22 -13.49
C GLU A 398 -25.94 16.13 -14.80
N LEU A 399 -26.53 14.98 -15.11
CA LEU A 399 -27.37 14.83 -16.31
C LEU A 399 -28.68 15.61 -16.20
N CYS A 400 -29.30 15.68 -15.02
CA CYS A 400 -30.48 16.52 -14.78
C CYS A 400 -30.17 18.00 -15.08
N ILE A 401 -29.03 18.49 -14.60
CA ILE A 401 -28.58 19.87 -14.84
C ILE A 401 -28.29 20.10 -16.33
N GLN A 402 -27.56 19.18 -16.97
CA GLN A 402 -27.17 19.29 -18.39
C GLN A 402 -28.37 19.25 -19.35
N THR A 403 -29.35 18.39 -19.07
CA THR A 403 -30.56 18.25 -19.91
C THR A 403 -31.59 19.35 -19.68
N SER A 404 -31.50 20.05 -18.56
CA SER A 404 -32.34 21.23 -18.26
C SER A 404 -31.78 22.52 -18.87
N GLY A 405 -30.52 22.52 -19.35
CA GLY A 405 -29.87 23.65 -20.03
C GLY A 405 -29.67 23.43 -21.53
N ASN A 406 -29.20 24.46 -22.26
CA ASN A 406 -28.82 24.38 -23.69
C ASN A 406 -27.45 23.68 -23.90
N GLY A 407 -27.18 22.57 -23.21
CA GLY A 407 -25.91 21.84 -23.29
C GLY A 407 -25.65 21.21 -24.66
N SER A 408 -24.38 20.86 -24.93
CA SER A 408 -23.99 20.11 -26.14
C SER A 408 -24.74 18.77 -26.19
N LEU A 409 -25.61 18.62 -27.21
CA LEU A 409 -26.58 17.52 -27.31
C LEU A 409 -25.91 16.15 -27.50
N GLN A 410 -24.74 16.11 -28.15
CA GLN A 410 -24.10 14.85 -28.57
C GLN A 410 -23.32 14.15 -27.45
N ASP A 411 -22.56 14.90 -26.63
CA ASP A 411 -21.83 14.33 -25.49
C ASP A 411 -22.78 13.88 -24.37
N THR A 412 -23.90 14.57 -24.22
CA THR A 412 -24.95 14.24 -23.25
C THR A 412 -25.62 12.92 -23.62
N LYS A 413 -25.83 12.65 -24.91
CA LYS A 413 -26.42 11.40 -25.39
C LYS A 413 -25.60 10.16 -25.01
N GLN A 414 -24.29 10.21 -25.23
CA GLN A 414 -23.40 9.07 -24.91
C GLN A 414 -23.37 8.76 -23.42
N LYS A 415 -23.39 9.80 -22.56
CA LYS A 415 -23.44 9.63 -21.11
C LYS A 415 -24.77 9.01 -20.66
N ILE A 416 -25.90 9.44 -21.21
CA ILE A 416 -27.21 8.84 -20.91
C ILE A 416 -27.22 7.36 -21.29
N GLN A 417 -26.74 7.01 -22.48
CA GLN A 417 -26.62 5.61 -22.93
C GLN A 417 -25.78 4.77 -21.98
N GLN A 418 -24.60 5.29 -21.62
CA GLN A 418 -23.69 4.60 -20.71
C GLN A 418 -24.31 4.40 -19.31
N LEU A 419 -24.96 5.43 -18.77
CA LEU A 419 -25.66 5.35 -17.49
C LEU A 419 -26.76 4.28 -17.53
N GLN A 420 -27.58 4.23 -18.57
CA GLN A 420 -28.65 3.23 -18.67
C GLN A 420 -28.09 1.80 -18.72
N LYS A 421 -27.02 1.58 -19.49
CA LYS A 421 -26.33 0.29 -19.52
C LYS A 421 -25.80 -0.09 -18.14
N ASN A 422 -25.12 0.85 -17.47
CA ASN A 422 -24.57 0.67 -16.14
C ASN A 422 -25.67 0.33 -15.11
N VAL A 423 -26.80 1.04 -15.12
CA VAL A 423 -27.93 0.79 -14.20
C VAL A 423 -28.45 -0.64 -14.36
N ILE A 424 -28.65 -1.10 -15.59
CA ILE A 424 -29.11 -2.46 -15.87
C ILE A 424 -28.11 -3.49 -15.32
N GLU A 425 -26.81 -3.29 -15.58
CA GLU A 425 -25.74 -4.18 -15.11
C GLU A 425 -25.66 -4.17 -13.57
N TRP A 426 -25.65 -3.00 -12.94
CA TRP A 426 -25.52 -2.85 -11.49
C TRP A 426 -26.73 -3.41 -10.72
N ILE A 427 -27.95 -3.24 -11.23
CA ILE A 427 -29.14 -3.86 -10.63
C ILE A 427 -29.10 -5.37 -10.77
N HIS A 428 -28.71 -5.88 -11.94
CA HIS A 428 -28.56 -7.32 -12.16
C HIS A 428 -27.50 -7.94 -11.25
N GLU A 429 -26.38 -7.25 -11.01
CA GLU A 429 -25.33 -7.66 -10.08
C GLU A 429 -25.69 -7.45 -8.59
N GLY A 430 -26.81 -6.79 -8.29
CA GLY A 430 -27.20 -6.45 -6.92
C GLY A 430 -26.32 -5.37 -6.26
N SER A 431 -25.55 -4.62 -7.05
CA SER A 431 -24.66 -3.55 -6.58
C SER A 431 -25.35 -2.17 -6.51
N LEU A 432 -26.45 -2.00 -7.25
CA LEU A 432 -27.38 -0.88 -7.14
C LEU A 432 -28.77 -1.38 -6.69
N GLY A 433 -29.38 -0.69 -5.73
CA GLY A 433 -30.72 -1.02 -5.22
C GLY A 433 -31.83 -0.68 -6.22
N LYS A 434 -32.97 -1.37 -6.12
CA LYS A 434 -34.16 -1.11 -6.96
C LYS A 434 -34.92 0.14 -6.53
N ASP A 435 -34.59 0.74 -5.39
CA ASP A 435 -35.17 1.98 -4.89
C ASP A 435 -34.98 3.16 -5.85
N VAL A 436 -33.93 3.11 -6.68
CA VAL A 436 -33.69 4.11 -7.75
C VAL A 436 -34.79 4.10 -8.82
N LEU A 437 -35.55 3.01 -8.95
CA LEU A 437 -36.62 2.82 -9.94
C LEU A 437 -38.01 3.17 -9.41
N LEU A 438 -38.14 3.64 -8.17
CA LEU A 438 -39.42 4.09 -7.62
C LEU A 438 -39.96 5.28 -8.44
N GLU A 439 -41.29 5.34 -8.62
CA GLU A 439 -41.93 6.35 -9.49
C GLU A 439 -41.56 7.78 -9.14
N ASP A 440 -41.36 8.05 -7.85
CA ASP A 440 -41.03 9.36 -7.31
C ASP A 440 -39.54 9.65 -7.19
N SER A 441 -38.66 8.73 -7.59
CA SER A 441 -37.22 8.93 -7.53
C SER A 441 -36.76 10.03 -8.49
N THR A 442 -35.69 10.75 -8.14
CA THR A 442 -35.10 11.77 -9.04
C THR A 442 -34.72 11.15 -10.40
N PHE A 443 -34.20 9.91 -10.41
CA PHE A 443 -33.83 9.23 -11.66
C PHE A 443 -35.04 8.96 -12.56
N VAL A 444 -36.14 8.42 -12.02
CA VAL A 444 -37.32 8.10 -12.83
C VAL A 444 -38.02 9.36 -13.30
N LYS A 445 -38.13 10.38 -12.43
CA LYS A 445 -38.67 11.70 -12.80
C LYS A 445 -37.89 12.31 -13.95
N TRP A 446 -36.56 12.35 -13.84
CA TRP A 446 -35.69 12.83 -14.92
C TRP A 446 -35.82 11.98 -16.19
N TRP A 447 -35.71 10.65 -16.08
CA TRP A 447 -35.79 9.75 -17.23
C TRP A 447 -37.11 9.88 -18.01
N LYS A 448 -38.23 10.09 -17.32
CA LYS A 448 -39.55 10.36 -17.93
C LYS A 448 -39.57 11.68 -18.71
N THR A 449 -38.71 12.66 -18.41
CA THR A 449 -38.62 13.92 -19.18
C THR A 449 -37.78 13.81 -20.45
N LEU A 450 -36.99 12.73 -20.62
CA LEU A 450 -36.13 12.58 -21.79
C LEU A 450 -36.93 12.55 -23.11
N PRO A 451 -36.43 13.20 -24.18
CA PRO A 451 -37.03 13.14 -25.52
C PRO A 451 -37.14 11.72 -26.07
N PHE A 452 -38.05 11.53 -27.04
CA PHE A 452 -38.33 10.23 -27.66
C PHE A 452 -37.08 9.55 -28.26
N GLU A 453 -36.18 10.35 -28.84
CA GLU A 453 -34.92 9.88 -29.43
C GLU A 453 -33.96 9.18 -28.45
N TYR A 454 -34.08 9.44 -27.15
CA TYR A 454 -33.34 8.71 -26.11
C TYR A 454 -34.12 7.50 -25.63
N LYS A 455 -35.45 7.50 -25.73
CA LYS A 455 -36.32 6.42 -25.27
C LYS A 455 -36.51 5.29 -26.29
N SER A 456 -36.24 5.54 -27.56
CA SER A 456 -36.33 4.53 -28.63
C SER A 456 -35.19 3.52 -28.63
N GLU A 457 -34.18 3.69 -27.77
CA GLU A 457 -33.02 2.80 -27.70
C GLU A 457 -33.30 1.52 -26.90
N PRO A 458 -32.63 0.39 -27.22
CA PRO A 458 -32.86 -0.89 -26.57
C PRO A 458 -32.70 -0.84 -25.05
N GLU A 459 -31.68 -0.13 -24.56
CA GLU A 459 -31.39 0.06 -23.14
C GLU A 459 -32.53 0.82 -22.44
N SER A 460 -33.06 1.85 -23.08
CA SER A 460 -34.19 2.63 -22.56
C SER A 460 -35.46 1.80 -22.42
N SER A 461 -35.71 0.90 -23.38
CA SER A 461 -36.83 -0.04 -23.30
C SER A 461 -36.67 -1.02 -22.13
N ARG A 462 -35.44 -1.45 -21.84
CA ARG A 462 -35.16 -2.30 -20.68
C ARG A 462 -35.33 -1.55 -19.36
N ILE A 463 -34.90 -0.28 -19.29
CA ILE A 463 -35.16 0.58 -18.12
C ILE A 463 -36.67 0.75 -17.92
N ALA A 464 -37.44 1.01 -18.97
CA ALA A 464 -38.91 1.11 -18.88
C ALA A 464 -39.52 -0.16 -18.28
N ASN A 465 -39.10 -1.34 -18.76
CA ASN A 465 -39.57 -2.62 -18.22
C ASN A 465 -39.20 -2.82 -16.75
N LEU A 466 -38.03 -2.33 -16.31
CA LEU A 466 -37.60 -2.38 -14.91
C LEU A 466 -38.37 -1.41 -14.00
N ILE A 467 -38.86 -0.29 -14.55
CA ILE A 467 -39.68 0.67 -13.80
C ILE A 467 -41.11 0.15 -13.63
N HIS A 468 -41.64 -0.57 -14.64
CA HIS A 468 -43.04 -1.02 -14.68
C HIS A 468 -43.28 -2.46 -14.25
N GLY A 469 -42.23 -3.28 -14.15
CA GLY A 469 -42.29 -4.70 -13.74
C GLY A 469 -41.76 -4.91 -12.34
#